data_AF-A0A8H6GIG8-F1
#
_entry.id   AF-A0A8H6GIG8-F1
#
_cell.length_a   1.000
_cell.length_b   1.000
_cell.length_c   1.000
_cell.angle_alpha   90.00
_cell.angle_beta   90.00
_cell.angle_gamma   90.00
#
_symmetry.space_group_name_H-M   'P 1'
#
loop_
_entity.id
_entity.type
_entity.pdbx_description
1 polymer ?
#
loop_
_entity_poly.entity_id
_entity_poly.type
_entity_poly.pdbx_seq_one_letter_code
_entity_poly.pdbx_strand_id
1 'polypeptide(L)'
;MVSLLKLATITEKGVEFLSPHDGTPMLLTPEHSMSLQNSIGSDIMMQLDDVLVTTSPDKARMREAMERSVRWLDRCIAAHKKPESQNLFCIIQGGLDLDMRRECCREMLARDTPGIAIGGLSGGEAKADYCRVVAACTELLPDLKPRYVMGIGYPEDLVVSVALGADMFDCVWPTRTARFGNAVTKHGVLNIRNKKYATDFGPVEEGCNCMVCKPTADGGMGVTRAFVHHNASKETVAAHLLTIHNVYYQLNLMRQIREAIMEDRFPTFVRQFFAWLYADKTEYPEWAVGALKGVNIDLSE
;
A
#
# COMPACT_ATOMS: atom_id res chain seq x y z
N MET A 1 -8.65 7.13 -1.28
CA MET A 1 -9.39 8.01 -0.34
C MET A 1 -9.01 9.43 -0.71
N VAL A 2 -9.63 10.00 -1.74
CA VAL A 2 -9.36 11.35 -2.29
C VAL A 2 -10.55 12.27 -1.96
N SER A 3 -11.26 11.95 -0.87
CA SER A 3 -12.65 12.35 -0.64
C SER A 3 -12.82 13.62 0.21
N LEU A 4 -11.74 14.25 0.67
CA LEU A 4 -11.80 15.49 1.47
C LEU A 4 -11.24 16.71 0.73
N LEU A 5 -10.57 16.51 -0.42
CA LEU A 5 -9.96 17.59 -1.23
C LEU A 5 -10.97 18.57 -1.83
N LYS A 6 -12.26 18.20 -1.96
CA LYS A 6 -13.29 19.14 -2.46
C LYS A 6 -13.45 20.40 -1.59
N LEU A 7 -13.00 20.34 -0.33
CA LEU A 7 -13.08 21.43 0.63
C LEU A 7 -11.70 22.02 0.97
N ALA A 8 -10.65 21.64 0.22
CA ALA A 8 -9.29 22.05 0.53
C ALA A 8 -8.70 22.96 -0.56
N THR A 9 -8.07 24.05 -0.12
CA THR A 9 -7.29 24.96 -0.96
C THR A 9 -5.81 24.80 -0.60
N ILE A 10 -4.98 24.55 -1.61
CA ILE A 10 -3.54 24.36 -1.40
C ILE A 10 -2.82 25.63 -1.84
N THR A 11 -2.04 26.20 -0.94
CA THR A 11 -1.18 27.37 -1.19
C THR A 11 0.24 27.05 -0.75
N GLU A 12 1.20 27.94 -1.01
CA GLU A 12 2.57 27.73 -0.50
C GLU A 12 2.62 27.65 1.04
N LYS A 13 1.69 28.31 1.75
CA LYS A 13 1.64 28.31 3.22
C LYS A 13 1.34 26.92 3.79
N GLY A 14 0.45 26.17 3.15
CA GLY A 14 -0.06 24.89 3.61
C GLY A 14 -1.39 24.53 2.95
N VAL A 15 -2.10 23.58 3.56
CA VAL A 15 -3.43 23.14 3.14
C VAL A 15 -4.49 23.80 4.03
N GLU A 16 -5.34 24.62 3.41
CA GLU A 16 -6.52 25.20 4.05
C GLU A 16 -7.71 24.29 3.82
N PHE A 17 -8.47 23.97 4.87
CA PHE A 17 -9.66 23.13 4.76
C PHE A 17 -10.65 23.44 5.90
N LEU A 18 -11.88 22.95 5.79
CA LEU A 18 -12.86 23.06 6.87
C LEU A 18 -12.80 21.83 7.76
N SER A 19 -12.84 22.04 9.07
CA SER A 19 -12.98 20.98 10.07
C SER A 19 -14.23 20.12 9.76
N PRO A 20 -14.11 18.79 9.70
CA PRO A 20 -15.25 17.91 9.45
C PRO A 20 -16.21 17.83 10.64
N HIS A 21 -15.82 18.34 11.82
CA HIS A 21 -16.61 18.28 13.04
C HIS A 21 -17.56 19.48 13.18
N ASP A 22 -17.09 20.69 12.86
CA ASP A 22 -17.80 21.94 13.11
C ASP A 22 -17.69 22.96 11.97
N GLY A 23 -16.99 22.63 10.88
CA GLY A 23 -16.83 23.51 9.72
C GLY A 23 -15.90 24.70 9.95
N THR A 24 -15.16 24.74 11.06
CA THR A 24 -14.20 25.82 11.31
C THR A 24 -13.05 25.80 10.30
N PRO A 25 -12.54 26.97 9.84
CA PRO A 25 -11.38 27.01 8.97
C PRO A 25 -10.12 26.49 9.70
N MET A 26 -9.43 25.56 9.06
CA MET A 26 -8.19 24.96 9.51
C MET A 26 -7.07 25.21 8.50
N LEU A 27 -5.84 25.32 9.00
CA LEU A 27 -4.63 25.39 8.18
C LEU A 27 -3.61 24.38 8.70
N LEU A 28 -3.27 23.43 7.83
CA LEU A 28 -2.17 22.49 8.08
C LEU A 28 -0.94 22.93 7.27
N THR A 29 0.05 23.47 7.97
CA THR A 29 1.37 23.78 7.39
C THR A 29 2.35 22.63 7.64
N PRO A 30 3.46 22.53 6.90
CA PRO A 30 4.57 21.63 7.20
C PRO A 30 5.00 21.66 8.68
N GLU A 31 5.14 22.85 9.26
CA GLU A 31 5.56 23.02 10.67
C GLU A 31 4.50 22.49 11.64
N HIS A 32 3.23 22.78 11.37
CA HIS A 32 2.13 22.29 12.19
C HIS A 32 2.01 20.76 12.09
N SER A 33 2.14 20.20 10.89
CA SER A 33 2.16 18.75 10.67
C SER A 33 3.29 18.07 11.46
N MET A 34 4.51 18.62 11.43
CA MET A 34 5.63 18.10 12.22
C MET A 34 5.38 18.20 13.71
N SER A 35 4.82 19.31 14.20
CA SER A 35 4.49 19.49 15.61
C SER A 35 3.47 18.44 16.10
N LEU A 36 2.44 18.15 15.30
CA LEU A 36 1.44 17.13 15.62
C LEU A 36 2.08 15.74 15.65
N GLN A 37 2.86 15.38 14.63
CA GLN A 37 3.54 14.09 14.55
C GLN A 37 4.61 13.92 15.66
N ASN A 38 5.31 14.99 16.06
CA ASN A 38 6.21 14.95 17.22
C ASN A 38 5.48 14.72 18.55
N SER A 39 4.22 15.14 18.63
CA SER A 39 3.38 14.98 19.82
C SER A 39 2.73 13.58 19.87
N ILE A 40 2.33 13.05 18.72
CA ILE A 40 1.86 11.67 18.57
C ILE A 40 2.99 10.68 18.93
N GLY A 41 4.24 11.00 18.59
CA GLY A 41 5.39 10.17 18.94
C GLY A 41 5.51 8.89 18.10
N SER A 42 5.10 8.92 16.82
CA SER A 42 5.28 7.80 15.91
C SER A 42 6.76 7.56 15.55
N ASP A 43 7.18 6.31 15.41
CA ASP A 43 8.56 5.95 15.07
C ASP A 43 8.97 6.41 13.65
N ILE A 44 8.00 6.46 12.72
CA ILE A 44 8.14 6.98 11.37
C ILE A 44 7.13 8.12 11.18
N MET A 45 7.60 9.20 10.57
CA MET A 45 6.85 10.41 10.26
C MET A 45 6.88 10.66 8.75
N MET A 46 5.80 11.21 8.21
CA MET A 46 5.72 11.53 6.79
C MET A 46 5.78 13.05 6.61
N GLN A 47 6.51 13.53 5.59
CA GLN A 47 6.44 14.95 5.22
C GLN A 47 4.99 15.34 4.89
N LEU A 48 4.64 16.61 5.06
CA LEU A 48 3.46 17.15 4.40
C LEU A 48 3.81 17.40 2.93
N ASP A 49 3.01 16.90 2.00
CA ASP A 49 3.21 17.03 0.56
C ASP A 49 1.97 17.57 -0.16
N ASP A 50 2.18 18.11 -1.36
CA ASP A 50 1.12 18.62 -2.22
C ASP A 50 0.71 17.51 -3.19
N VAL A 51 -0.41 16.85 -2.89
CA VAL A 51 -0.86 15.66 -3.61
C VAL A 51 -1.89 16.01 -4.68
N LEU A 52 -1.70 15.41 -5.86
CA LEU A 52 -2.66 15.46 -6.96
C LEU A 52 -3.18 14.06 -7.30
N VAL A 53 -4.33 14.04 -7.98
CA VAL A 53 -4.82 12.84 -8.64
C VAL A 53 -3.78 12.40 -9.68
N THR A 54 -3.29 11.17 -9.54
CA THR A 54 -2.21 10.58 -10.37
C THR A 54 -2.47 10.68 -11.87
N THR A 55 -3.74 10.56 -12.27
CA THR A 55 -4.20 10.60 -13.67
C THR A 55 -4.55 12.03 -14.16
N SER A 56 -4.25 13.06 -13.37
CA SER A 56 -4.47 14.45 -13.77
C SER A 56 -3.70 14.78 -15.06
N PRO A 57 -4.36 15.35 -16.10
CA PRO A 57 -3.67 15.78 -17.31
C PRO A 57 -2.94 17.13 -17.15
N ASP A 58 -3.15 17.84 -16.03
CA ASP A 58 -2.56 19.16 -15.79
C ASP A 58 -1.09 19.05 -15.36
N LYS A 59 -0.20 19.04 -16.36
CA LYS A 59 1.26 18.98 -16.15
C LYS A 59 1.81 20.20 -15.40
N ALA A 60 1.22 21.39 -15.58
CA ALA A 60 1.70 22.60 -14.93
C ALA A 60 1.43 22.52 -13.41
N ARG A 61 0.21 22.14 -13.04
CA ARG A 61 -0.15 21.93 -11.63
C ARG A 61 0.63 20.78 -11.00
N MET A 62 0.92 19.71 -11.77
CA MET A 62 1.76 18.59 -11.33
C MET A 62 3.19 19.01 -11.01
N ARG A 63 3.80 19.82 -11.89
CA ARG A 63 5.11 20.41 -11.65
C ARG A 63 5.11 21.29 -10.40
N GLU A 64 4.13 22.18 -10.28
CA GLU A 64 3.96 23.04 -9.10
C GLU A 64 3.85 22.24 -7.81
N ALA A 65 3.07 21.15 -7.81
CA ALA A 65 2.90 20.26 -6.65
C ALA A 65 4.21 19.59 -6.25
N MET A 66 4.94 19.06 -7.23
CA MET A 66 6.23 18.40 -7.03
C MET A 66 7.24 19.38 -6.42
N GLU A 67 7.39 20.56 -7.02
CA GLU A 67 8.33 21.59 -6.55
C GLU A 67 7.93 22.14 -5.16
N ARG A 68 6.63 22.33 -4.91
CA ARG A 68 6.12 22.70 -3.58
C ARG A 68 6.42 21.63 -2.55
N SER A 69 6.29 20.35 -2.90
CA SER A 69 6.57 19.23 -1.99
C SER A 69 8.06 19.18 -1.61
N VAL A 70 8.97 19.51 -2.53
CA VAL A 70 10.40 19.67 -2.21
C VAL A 70 10.61 20.83 -1.22
N ARG A 71 10.01 22.00 -1.45
CA ARG A 71 10.12 23.14 -0.52
C ARG A 71 9.49 22.84 0.84
N TRP A 72 8.40 22.07 0.86
CA TRP A 72 7.73 21.65 2.09
C TRP A 72 8.55 20.62 2.87
N LEU A 73 9.31 19.75 2.20
CA LEU A 73 10.26 18.86 2.87
C LEU A 73 11.29 19.67 3.68
N ASP A 74 11.89 20.71 3.09
CA ASP A 74 12.88 21.54 3.79
C ASP A 74 12.28 22.18 5.06
N ARG A 75 11.02 22.62 4.99
CA ARG A 75 10.25 23.13 6.14
C ARG A 75 9.95 22.04 7.17
N CYS A 76 9.61 20.82 6.74
CA CYS A 76 9.41 19.69 7.63
C CYS A 76 10.70 19.33 8.38
N ILE A 77 11.84 19.27 7.68
CA ILE A 77 13.15 18.99 8.27
C ILE A 77 13.48 20.04 9.33
N ALA A 78 13.31 21.33 9.02
CA ALA A 78 13.58 22.41 9.97
C ALA A 78 12.66 22.38 11.20
N ALA A 79 11.43 21.91 11.05
CA ALA A 79 10.44 21.85 12.13
C ALA A 79 10.49 20.56 12.95
N HIS A 80 11.17 19.51 12.48
CA HIS A 80 11.28 18.23 13.18
C HIS A 80 12.21 18.34 14.40
N LYS A 81 11.65 18.12 15.60
CA LYS A 81 12.37 18.34 16.87
C LYS A 81 12.89 17.06 17.53
N LYS A 82 12.63 15.88 16.97
CA LYS A 82 12.94 14.58 17.59
C LYS A 82 13.64 13.59 16.63
N PRO A 83 14.70 14.00 15.91
CA PRO A 83 15.36 13.14 14.91
C PRO A 83 16.00 11.87 15.50
N GLU A 84 16.28 11.85 16.80
CA GLU A 84 16.84 10.70 17.52
C GLU A 84 15.81 9.59 17.81
N SER A 85 14.52 9.90 17.73
CA SER A 85 13.43 8.98 18.10
C SER A 85 12.35 8.81 17.03
N GLN A 86 12.31 9.68 16.01
CA GLN A 86 11.34 9.61 14.93
C GLN A 86 11.99 9.86 13.57
N ASN A 87 11.69 8.99 12.61
CA ASN A 87 12.29 8.96 11.29
C ASN A 87 11.39 9.67 10.27
N LEU A 88 11.80 10.85 9.80
CA LEU A 88 11.07 11.59 8.77
C LEU A 88 11.33 10.98 7.38
N PHE A 89 10.29 10.62 6.64
CA PHE A 89 10.40 10.17 5.25
C PHE A 89 10.02 11.29 4.29
N CYS A 90 10.84 11.50 3.26
CA CYS A 90 10.45 12.29 2.11
C CYS A 90 9.46 11.52 1.23
N ILE A 91 8.62 12.22 0.47
CA ILE A 91 7.64 11.59 -0.45
C ILE A 91 7.90 12.07 -1.88
N ILE A 92 8.28 11.13 -2.75
CA ILE A 92 8.48 11.40 -4.17
C ILE A 92 7.12 11.66 -4.83
N GLN A 93 7.02 12.78 -5.56
CA GLN A 93 5.86 13.24 -6.33
C GLN A 93 6.18 13.26 -7.84
N GLY A 94 5.21 13.65 -8.67
CA GLY A 94 5.37 13.75 -10.14
C GLY A 94 4.39 12.90 -10.97
N GLY A 95 3.31 12.38 -10.37
CA GLY A 95 2.26 11.66 -11.09
C GLY A 95 2.77 10.46 -11.88
N LEU A 96 2.40 10.37 -13.17
CA LEU A 96 2.89 9.34 -14.11
C LEU A 96 4.02 9.82 -15.02
N ASP A 97 4.49 11.06 -14.86
CA ASP A 97 5.56 11.62 -15.68
C ASP A 97 6.92 11.17 -15.14
N LEU A 98 7.58 10.25 -15.85
CA LEU A 98 8.81 9.62 -15.39
C LEU A 98 9.97 10.62 -15.25
N ASP A 99 9.99 11.70 -16.04
CA ASP A 99 11.06 12.69 -15.94
C ASP A 99 10.87 13.57 -14.70
N MET A 100 9.63 13.98 -14.39
CA MET A 100 9.32 14.64 -13.12
C MET A 100 9.61 13.73 -11.93
N ARG A 101 9.31 12.42 -12.01
CA ARG A 101 9.63 11.45 -10.96
C ARG A 101 11.13 11.38 -10.69
N ARG A 102 11.95 11.31 -11.74
CA ARG A 102 13.42 11.29 -11.62
C ARG A 102 13.97 12.61 -11.08
N GLU A 103 13.43 13.74 -11.53
CA GLU A 103 13.76 15.07 -11.00
C GLU A 103 13.46 15.15 -9.49
N CYS A 104 12.25 14.76 -9.08
CA CYS A 104 11.84 14.73 -7.69
C CYS A 104 12.72 13.79 -6.85
N CYS A 105 13.07 12.61 -7.36
CA CYS A 105 14.01 11.71 -6.69
C CYS A 105 15.34 12.42 -6.40
N ARG A 106 15.97 13.06 -7.40
CA ARG A 106 17.25 13.76 -7.21
C ARG A 106 17.14 14.87 -6.16
N GLU A 107 16.08 15.69 -6.24
CA GLU A 107 15.87 16.80 -5.31
C GLU A 107 15.64 16.33 -3.87
N MET A 108 14.79 15.30 -3.68
CA MET A 108 14.46 14.78 -2.35
C MET A 108 15.67 14.05 -1.71
N LEU A 109 16.42 13.28 -2.51
CA LEU A 109 17.59 12.54 -2.01
C LEU A 109 18.71 13.46 -1.52
N ALA A 110 18.82 14.68 -2.05
CA ALA A 110 19.79 15.68 -1.57
C ALA A 110 19.61 16.06 -0.09
N ARG A 111 18.44 15.78 0.52
CA ARG A 111 18.13 16.08 1.93
C ARG A 111 18.46 14.94 2.89
N ASP A 112 18.85 13.78 2.37
CA ASP A 112 19.33 12.63 3.16
C ASP A 112 18.36 12.12 4.25
N THR A 113 17.03 12.18 4.05
CA THR A 113 16.06 11.68 5.02
C THR A 113 16.22 10.18 5.34
N PRO A 114 15.94 9.70 6.56
CA PRO A 114 16.12 8.29 6.95
C PRO A 114 15.40 7.25 6.08
N GLY A 115 14.31 7.62 5.40
CA GLY A 115 13.64 6.78 4.43
C GLY A 115 12.92 7.59 3.36
N ILE A 116 12.43 6.87 2.34
CA ILE A 116 11.88 7.47 1.13
C ILE A 116 10.56 6.77 0.81
N ALA A 117 9.51 7.55 0.61
CA ALA A 117 8.23 7.06 0.12
C ALA A 117 7.98 7.46 -1.33
N ILE A 118 7.22 6.63 -2.04
CA ILE A 118 6.73 6.88 -3.39
C ILE A 118 5.23 7.15 -3.28
N GLY A 119 4.86 8.43 -3.38
CA GLY A 119 3.48 8.91 -3.22
C GLY A 119 2.76 9.16 -4.55
N GLY A 120 1.47 9.45 -4.46
CA GLY A 120 0.65 9.76 -5.62
C GLY A 120 0.48 8.57 -6.58
N LEU A 121 0.36 7.36 -6.03
CA LEU A 121 -0.01 6.12 -6.73
C LEU A 121 -1.31 5.55 -6.10
N SER A 122 -1.91 4.54 -6.71
CA SER A 122 -3.24 4.00 -6.36
C SER A 122 -4.39 5.01 -6.51
N GLY A 123 -4.25 5.93 -7.47
CA GLY A 123 -5.23 6.98 -7.81
C GLY A 123 -6.19 6.62 -8.95
N GLY A 124 -6.03 5.45 -9.58
CA GLY A 124 -6.84 4.98 -10.71
C GLY A 124 -6.06 4.86 -12.02
N GLU A 125 -4.74 4.98 -11.97
CA GLU A 125 -3.83 4.74 -13.08
C GLU A 125 -3.84 3.29 -13.57
N ALA A 126 -3.38 3.08 -14.81
CA ALA A 126 -3.16 1.74 -15.32
C ALA A 126 -2.01 1.07 -14.55
N LYS A 127 -2.14 -0.24 -14.28
CA LYS A 127 -1.13 -1.00 -13.52
C LYS A 127 0.25 -1.00 -14.17
N ALA A 128 0.33 -0.99 -15.50
CA ALA A 128 1.58 -0.88 -16.22
C ALA A 128 2.27 0.49 -15.97
N ASP A 129 1.51 1.58 -15.92
CA ASP A 129 2.05 2.92 -15.65
C ASP A 129 2.56 3.02 -14.22
N TYR A 130 1.78 2.49 -13.27
CA TYR A 130 2.18 2.32 -11.88
C TYR A 130 3.52 1.57 -11.75
N CYS A 131 3.68 0.41 -12.40
CA CYS A 131 4.92 -0.37 -12.35
C CYS A 131 6.10 0.41 -12.93
N ARG A 132 5.90 1.15 -14.03
CA ARG A 132 6.94 2.01 -14.62
C ARG A 132 7.39 3.10 -13.66
N VAL A 133 6.47 3.72 -12.92
CA VAL A 133 6.82 4.73 -11.90
C VAL A 133 7.60 4.09 -10.74
N VAL A 134 7.13 2.96 -10.20
CA VAL A 134 7.83 2.26 -9.10
C VAL A 134 9.25 1.89 -9.53
N ALA A 135 9.42 1.28 -10.71
CA ALA A 135 10.73 0.91 -11.24
C ALA A 135 11.64 2.13 -11.44
N ALA A 136 11.15 3.20 -12.07
CA ALA A 136 11.93 4.40 -12.33
C ALA A 136 12.38 5.14 -11.06
N CYS A 137 11.55 5.11 -10.01
CA CYS A 137 11.93 5.68 -8.72
C CYS A 137 12.97 4.79 -8.03
N THR A 138 12.67 3.50 -7.84
CA THR A 138 13.49 2.56 -7.06
C THR A 138 14.90 2.37 -7.63
N GLU A 139 15.08 2.45 -8.96
CA GLU A 139 16.40 2.44 -9.62
C GLU A 139 17.31 3.58 -9.15
N LEU A 140 16.74 4.71 -8.72
CA LEU A 140 17.49 5.88 -8.24
C LEU A 140 17.65 5.93 -6.72
N LEU A 141 16.91 5.11 -5.97
CA LEU A 141 16.90 5.19 -4.50
C LEU A 141 18.09 4.42 -3.90
N PRO A 142 18.78 4.98 -2.90
CA PRO A 142 19.96 4.37 -2.29
C PRO A 142 19.62 3.02 -1.63
N ASP A 143 20.54 2.06 -1.71
CA ASP A 143 20.32 0.68 -1.25
C ASP A 143 20.06 0.55 0.26
N LEU A 144 20.64 1.43 1.07
CA LEU A 144 20.56 1.35 2.54
C LEU A 144 19.45 2.22 3.13
N LYS A 145 18.43 2.56 2.34
CA LYS A 145 17.24 3.28 2.82
C LYS A 145 15.95 2.56 2.41
N PRO A 146 14.96 2.47 3.32
CA PRO A 146 13.70 1.83 3.01
C PRO A 146 12.92 2.61 1.95
N ARG A 147 12.27 1.85 1.06
CA ARG A 147 11.48 2.34 -0.07
C ARG A 147 10.00 2.01 0.18
N TYR A 148 9.23 3.00 0.59
CA TYR A 148 7.83 2.87 0.97
C TYR A 148 6.87 3.22 -0.18
N VAL A 149 6.21 2.24 -0.77
CA VAL A 149 5.20 2.49 -1.83
C VAL A 149 3.81 2.58 -1.21
N MET A 150 3.27 3.79 -1.20
CA MET A 150 2.07 4.13 -0.43
C MET A 150 0.79 3.68 -1.15
N GLY A 151 -0.18 3.18 -0.38
CA GLY A 151 -1.53 2.86 -0.86
C GLY A 151 -1.66 1.56 -1.67
N ILE A 152 -0.67 0.66 -1.62
CA ILE A 152 -0.64 -0.59 -2.36
C ILE A 152 -1.03 -1.77 -1.47
N GLY A 153 -1.98 -2.58 -1.92
CA GLY A 153 -2.48 -3.69 -1.09
C GLY A 153 -3.06 -4.89 -1.81
N TYR A 154 -3.16 -4.89 -3.15
CA TYR A 154 -3.52 -6.13 -3.83
C TYR A 154 -2.33 -7.10 -3.78
N PRO A 155 -2.56 -8.41 -3.55
CA PRO A 155 -1.48 -9.38 -3.43
C PRO A 155 -0.50 -9.37 -4.61
N GLU A 156 -1.01 -9.28 -5.84
CA GLU A 156 -0.20 -9.22 -7.06
C GLU A 156 0.66 -7.95 -7.11
N ASP A 157 0.10 -6.80 -6.71
CA ASP A 157 0.85 -5.54 -6.67
C ASP A 157 2.00 -5.59 -5.66
N LEU A 158 1.78 -6.21 -4.49
CA LEU A 158 2.81 -6.35 -3.46
C LEU A 158 3.97 -7.20 -3.99
N VAL A 159 3.66 -8.36 -4.57
CA VAL A 159 4.67 -9.28 -5.12
C VAL A 159 5.48 -8.59 -6.24
N VAL A 160 4.80 -7.94 -7.18
CA VAL A 160 5.47 -7.21 -8.27
C VAL A 160 6.29 -6.04 -7.73
N SER A 161 5.77 -5.26 -6.78
CA SER A 161 6.52 -4.12 -6.22
C SER A 161 7.77 -4.53 -5.48
N VAL A 162 7.73 -5.65 -4.74
CA VAL A 162 8.94 -6.18 -4.10
C VAL A 162 9.97 -6.59 -5.15
N ALA A 163 9.54 -7.21 -6.26
CA ALA A 163 10.44 -7.50 -7.38
C ALA A 163 11.02 -6.23 -8.03
N LEU A 164 10.27 -5.12 -8.00
CA LEU A 164 10.75 -3.80 -8.41
C LEU A 164 11.54 -3.07 -7.31
N GLY A 165 11.81 -3.70 -6.17
CA GLY A 165 12.69 -3.16 -5.13
C GLY A 165 12.01 -2.31 -4.06
N ALA A 166 10.69 -2.45 -3.84
CA ALA A 166 9.98 -1.81 -2.73
C ALA A 166 10.02 -2.64 -1.43
N ASP A 167 10.05 -1.96 -0.28
CA ASP A 167 10.26 -2.57 1.05
C ASP A 167 9.04 -2.45 1.97
N MET A 168 8.29 -1.35 1.88
CA MET A 168 7.16 -1.05 2.76
C MET A 168 5.90 -0.75 1.96
N PHE A 169 4.75 -1.10 2.54
CA PHE A 169 3.44 -0.93 1.92
C PHE A 169 2.38 -0.64 2.98
N ASP A 170 1.33 0.07 2.59
CA ASP A 170 0.12 0.24 3.36
C ASP A 170 -1.10 0.18 2.45
N CYS A 171 -2.19 -0.41 2.93
CA CYS A 171 -3.48 -0.27 2.26
C CYS A 171 -4.62 -0.67 3.18
N VAL A 172 -5.75 0.01 3.01
CA VAL A 172 -7.03 -0.39 3.65
C VAL A 172 -7.72 -1.55 2.93
N TRP A 173 -7.16 -2.04 1.82
CA TRP A 173 -7.75 -3.10 1.00
C TRP A 173 -8.19 -4.35 1.78
N PRO A 174 -7.35 -5.01 2.63
CA PRO A 174 -7.77 -6.23 3.32
C PRO A 174 -8.99 -6.02 4.23
N THR A 175 -9.03 -4.89 4.96
CA THR A 175 -10.15 -4.57 5.86
C THR A 175 -11.40 -4.12 5.10
N ARG A 176 -11.23 -3.40 3.97
CA ARG A 176 -12.34 -3.03 3.10
C ARG A 176 -12.96 -4.25 2.43
N THR A 177 -12.13 -5.15 1.91
CA THR A 177 -12.55 -6.43 1.31
C THR A 177 -13.34 -7.27 2.31
N ALA A 178 -12.88 -7.35 3.57
CA ALA A 178 -13.60 -8.04 4.65
C ALA A 178 -15.02 -7.49 4.90
N ARG A 179 -15.19 -6.15 4.90
CA ARG A 179 -16.52 -5.51 5.10
C ARG A 179 -17.53 -5.85 4.01
N PHE A 180 -17.06 -6.19 2.80
CA PHE A 180 -17.91 -6.67 1.71
C PHE A 180 -18.22 -8.18 1.79
N GLY A 181 -17.77 -8.87 2.84
CA GLY A 181 -18.00 -10.30 3.03
C GLY A 181 -17.05 -11.17 2.20
N ASN A 182 -15.87 -10.64 1.87
CA ASN A 182 -14.87 -11.34 1.05
C ASN A 182 -13.66 -11.76 1.88
N ALA A 183 -13.29 -13.04 1.79
CA ALA A 183 -12.07 -13.59 2.35
C ALA A 183 -10.98 -13.67 1.28
N VAL A 184 -9.78 -13.21 1.58
CA VAL A 184 -8.61 -13.31 0.70
C VAL A 184 -7.90 -14.63 0.98
N THR A 185 -7.56 -15.38 -0.06
CA THR A 185 -6.88 -16.67 0.03
C THR A 185 -5.78 -16.75 -1.02
N LYS A 186 -4.91 -17.75 -0.95
CA LYS A 186 -3.88 -18.00 -1.97
C LYS A 186 -4.45 -18.32 -3.35
N HIS A 187 -5.74 -18.70 -3.42
CA HIS A 187 -6.48 -18.99 -4.65
C HIS A 187 -7.43 -17.84 -5.04
N GLY A 188 -7.13 -16.62 -4.58
CA GLY A 188 -7.93 -15.44 -4.86
C GLY A 188 -8.99 -15.18 -3.79
N VAL A 189 -10.08 -14.51 -4.19
CA VAL A 189 -11.05 -13.93 -3.26
C VAL A 189 -12.33 -14.76 -3.19
N LEU A 190 -12.67 -15.24 -1.99
CA LEU A 190 -13.92 -15.94 -1.73
C LEU A 190 -15.00 -14.95 -1.31
N ASN A 191 -16.06 -14.81 -2.12
CA ASN A 191 -17.28 -14.13 -1.70
C ASN A 191 -18.10 -15.03 -0.77
N ILE A 192 -17.84 -14.93 0.54
CA ILE A 192 -18.43 -15.80 1.57
C ILE A 192 -19.96 -15.67 1.67
N ARG A 193 -20.55 -14.60 1.14
CA ARG A 193 -22.02 -14.45 1.06
C ARG A 193 -22.67 -15.42 0.07
N ASN A 194 -21.90 -16.10 -0.79
CA ASN A 194 -22.44 -17.07 -1.73
C ASN A 194 -23.06 -18.27 -0.98
N LYS A 195 -24.28 -18.67 -1.39
CA LYS A 195 -25.04 -19.79 -0.80
C LYS A 195 -24.27 -21.11 -0.76
N LYS A 196 -23.29 -21.33 -1.65
CA LYS A 196 -22.47 -22.54 -1.65
C LYS A 196 -21.71 -22.77 -0.33
N TYR A 197 -21.46 -21.70 0.43
CA TYR A 197 -20.78 -21.77 1.73
C TYR A 197 -21.74 -22.01 2.91
N ALA A 198 -23.06 -22.03 2.70
CA ALA A 198 -24.04 -22.16 3.78
C ALA A 198 -23.92 -23.47 4.56
N THR A 199 -23.39 -24.52 3.93
CA THR A 199 -23.18 -25.85 4.52
C THR A 199 -21.72 -26.29 4.42
N ASP A 200 -20.80 -25.34 4.20
CA ASP A 200 -19.37 -25.60 4.15
C ASP A 200 -18.78 -25.44 5.56
N PHE A 201 -18.55 -26.56 6.24
CA PHE A 201 -18.01 -26.60 7.59
C PHE A 201 -16.47 -26.62 7.63
N GLY A 202 -15.81 -26.42 6.49
CA GLY A 202 -14.36 -26.20 6.44
C GLY A 202 -13.95 -24.81 6.95
N PRO A 203 -12.65 -24.60 7.23
CA PRO A 203 -12.12 -23.29 7.62
C PRO A 203 -12.26 -22.28 6.47
N VAL A 204 -12.12 -20.98 6.78
CA VAL A 204 -12.14 -19.94 5.73
C VAL A 204 -11.14 -20.26 4.61
N GLU A 205 -9.90 -20.63 4.98
CA GLU A 205 -8.87 -21.13 4.07
C GLU A 205 -8.17 -22.35 4.67
N GLU A 206 -8.03 -23.41 3.89
CA GLU A 206 -7.32 -24.62 4.30
C GLU A 206 -5.82 -24.36 4.41
N GLY A 207 -5.22 -24.80 5.53
CA GLY A 207 -3.80 -24.58 5.82
C GLY A 207 -3.45 -23.17 6.31
N CYS A 208 -4.44 -22.27 6.47
CA CYS A 208 -4.18 -20.94 7.05
C CYS A 208 -3.99 -21.03 8.58
N ASN A 209 -2.90 -20.44 9.06
CA ASN A 209 -2.53 -20.42 10.47
C ASN A 209 -3.02 -19.18 11.24
N CYS A 210 -4.00 -18.44 10.69
CA CYS A 210 -4.63 -17.33 11.43
C CYS A 210 -5.51 -17.86 12.56
N MET A 211 -5.72 -17.05 13.61
CA MET A 211 -6.55 -17.47 14.77
C MET A 211 -7.99 -17.85 14.38
N VAL A 212 -8.51 -17.37 13.25
CA VAL A 212 -9.86 -17.67 12.76
C VAL A 212 -9.91 -19.07 12.14
N CYS A 213 -8.94 -19.40 11.27
CA CYS A 213 -8.91 -20.66 10.52
C CYS A 213 -8.40 -21.84 11.33
N LYS A 214 -7.44 -21.61 12.25
CA LYS A 214 -6.85 -22.69 13.04
C LYS A 214 -7.95 -23.44 13.82
N PRO A 215 -7.89 -24.78 13.87
CA PRO A 215 -8.76 -25.56 14.75
C PRO A 215 -8.62 -25.15 16.21
N THR A 216 -9.67 -25.38 16.99
CA THR A 216 -9.65 -25.13 18.45
C THR A 216 -8.59 -25.97 19.16
N ALA A 217 -8.34 -27.19 18.69
CA ALA A 217 -7.27 -28.06 19.19
C ALA A 217 -5.87 -27.42 19.07
N ASP A 218 -5.66 -26.53 18.10
CA ASP A 218 -4.38 -25.86 17.83
C ASP A 218 -4.37 -24.41 18.34
N GLY A 219 -5.29 -24.07 19.26
CA GLY A 219 -5.40 -22.74 19.87
C GLY A 219 -6.06 -21.67 18.98
N GLY A 220 -6.75 -22.08 17.91
CA GLY A 220 -7.57 -21.19 17.09
C GLY A 220 -9.04 -21.14 17.51
N MET A 221 -9.86 -20.48 16.70
CA MET A 221 -11.31 -20.35 16.90
C MET A 221 -12.11 -21.46 16.20
N GLY A 222 -11.52 -22.19 15.25
CA GLY A 222 -12.22 -23.22 14.46
C GLY A 222 -13.41 -22.67 13.68
N VAL A 223 -13.33 -21.43 13.20
CA VAL A 223 -14.44 -20.77 12.50
C VAL A 223 -14.61 -21.36 11.11
N THR A 224 -15.84 -21.76 10.81
CA THR A 224 -16.19 -22.35 9.52
C THR A 224 -16.68 -21.32 8.52
N ARG A 225 -16.57 -21.63 7.22
CA ARG A 225 -17.18 -20.81 6.15
C ARG A 225 -18.68 -20.67 6.34
N ALA A 226 -19.38 -21.72 6.76
CA ALA A 226 -20.81 -21.69 7.08
C ALA A 226 -21.15 -20.70 8.20
N PHE A 227 -20.34 -20.64 9.26
CA PHE A 227 -20.52 -19.67 10.33
C PHE A 227 -20.35 -18.24 9.81
N VAL A 228 -19.29 -17.96 9.04
CA VAL A 228 -19.06 -16.63 8.49
C VAL A 228 -20.15 -16.27 7.49
N HIS A 229 -20.54 -17.19 6.60
CA HIS A 229 -21.65 -17.02 5.65
C HIS A 229 -22.95 -16.65 6.35
N HIS A 230 -23.31 -17.38 7.42
CA HIS A 230 -24.53 -17.14 8.17
C HIS A 230 -24.59 -15.72 8.74
N ASN A 231 -23.46 -15.21 9.22
CA ASN A 231 -23.33 -13.89 9.84
C ASN A 231 -23.04 -12.78 8.83
N ALA A 232 -22.53 -13.12 7.64
CA ALA A 232 -22.20 -12.15 6.61
C ALA A 232 -23.48 -11.42 6.17
N SER A 233 -23.49 -10.09 6.36
CA SER A 233 -24.64 -9.19 6.16
C SER A 233 -25.69 -9.14 7.28
N LYS A 234 -25.52 -9.90 8.36
CA LYS A 234 -26.41 -9.83 9.53
C LYS A 234 -25.74 -9.19 10.72
N GLU A 235 -24.49 -9.57 10.97
CA GLU A 235 -23.76 -9.21 12.17
C GLU A 235 -22.39 -8.66 11.85
N THR A 236 -21.90 -7.75 12.69
CA THR A 236 -20.56 -7.14 12.54
C THR A 236 -19.46 -8.18 12.73
N VAL A 237 -19.72 -9.27 13.45
CA VAL A 237 -18.74 -10.33 13.76
C VAL A 237 -18.11 -10.94 12.50
N ALA A 238 -18.87 -11.11 11.42
CA ALA A 238 -18.33 -11.64 10.16
C ALA A 238 -17.24 -10.73 9.58
N ALA A 239 -17.45 -9.40 9.62
CA ALA A 239 -16.46 -8.45 9.14
C ALA A 239 -15.20 -8.43 10.03
N HIS A 240 -15.33 -8.64 11.34
CA HIS A 240 -14.20 -8.75 12.25
C HIS A 240 -13.37 -10.01 11.95
N LEU A 241 -14.02 -11.17 11.84
CA LEU A 241 -13.37 -12.45 11.54
C LEU A 241 -12.64 -12.40 10.19
N LEU A 242 -13.30 -11.87 9.16
CA LEU A 242 -12.68 -11.70 7.85
C LEU A 242 -11.55 -10.66 7.86
N THR A 243 -11.62 -9.63 8.70
CA THR A 243 -10.52 -8.66 8.86
C THR A 243 -9.29 -9.32 9.46
N ILE A 244 -9.45 -10.10 10.54
CA ILE A 244 -8.36 -10.85 11.16
C ILE A 244 -7.70 -11.79 10.13
N HIS A 245 -8.52 -12.54 9.38
CA HIS A 245 -8.04 -13.44 8.34
C HIS A 245 -7.31 -12.70 7.21
N ASN A 246 -7.91 -11.66 6.63
CA ASN A 246 -7.34 -10.93 5.49
C ASN A 246 -6.05 -10.18 5.87
N VAL A 247 -5.97 -9.59 7.08
CA VAL A 247 -4.75 -8.95 7.56
C VAL A 247 -3.66 -9.99 7.79
N TYR A 248 -4.00 -11.13 8.40
CA TYR A 248 -3.07 -12.25 8.53
C TYR A 248 -2.53 -12.71 7.17
N TYR A 249 -3.40 -12.84 6.16
CA TYR A 249 -2.99 -13.22 4.81
C TYR A 249 -1.91 -12.27 4.25
N GLN A 250 -2.11 -10.95 4.35
CA GLN A 250 -1.13 -9.97 3.87
C GLN A 250 0.21 -10.09 4.61
N LEU A 251 0.17 -10.22 5.94
CA LEU A 251 1.38 -10.39 6.75
C LEU A 251 2.11 -11.70 6.42
N ASN A 252 1.37 -12.78 6.20
CA ASN A 252 1.92 -14.07 5.85
C ASN A 252 2.51 -14.08 4.42
N LEU A 253 1.87 -13.39 3.47
CA LEU A 253 2.40 -13.18 2.12
C LEU A 253 3.76 -12.46 2.18
N MET A 254 3.83 -11.35 2.90
CA MET A 254 5.09 -10.61 3.08
C MET A 254 6.17 -11.43 3.80
N ARG A 255 5.78 -12.27 4.77
CA ARG A 255 6.70 -13.21 5.42
C ARG A 255 7.30 -14.22 4.42
N GLN A 256 6.46 -14.86 3.61
CA GLN A 256 6.89 -15.83 2.61
C GLN A 256 7.78 -15.19 1.54
N ILE A 257 7.44 -13.97 1.10
CA ILE A 257 8.27 -13.18 0.19
C ILE A 257 9.66 -12.97 0.79
N ARG A 258 9.73 -12.50 2.05
CA ARG A 258 11.00 -12.26 2.75
C ARG A 258 11.81 -13.54 2.90
N GLU A 259 11.19 -14.65 3.29
CA GLU A 259 11.84 -15.97 3.38
C GLU A 259 12.39 -16.41 2.01
N ALA A 260 11.60 -16.26 0.94
CA ALA A 260 12.04 -16.61 -0.41
C ALA A 260 13.22 -15.78 -0.91
N ILE A 261 13.30 -14.50 -0.54
CA ILE A 261 14.46 -13.64 -0.83
C ILE A 261 15.69 -14.11 -0.05
N MET A 262 15.54 -14.39 1.25
CA MET A 262 16.65 -14.85 2.09
C MET A 262 17.20 -16.23 1.67
N GLU A 263 16.34 -17.07 1.08
CA GLU A 263 16.68 -18.42 0.60
C GLU A 263 17.05 -18.44 -0.90
N ASP A 264 17.27 -17.27 -1.52
CA ASP A 264 17.64 -17.12 -2.94
C ASP A 264 16.71 -17.86 -3.92
N ARG A 265 15.41 -17.87 -3.60
CA ARG A 265 14.36 -18.55 -4.38
C ARG A 265 13.16 -17.66 -4.72
N PHE A 266 13.34 -16.34 -4.62
CA PHE A 266 12.27 -15.38 -4.89
C PHE A 266 11.64 -15.51 -6.29
N PRO A 267 12.39 -15.67 -7.40
CA PRO A 267 11.78 -15.88 -8.72
C PRO A 267 10.86 -17.12 -8.77
N THR A 268 11.27 -18.20 -8.11
CA THR A 268 10.46 -19.42 -8.00
C THR A 268 9.19 -19.19 -7.17
N PHE A 269 9.31 -18.45 -6.07
CA PHE A 269 8.16 -18.05 -5.27
C PHE A 269 7.15 -17.21 -6.09
N VAL A 270 7.62 -16.24 -6.88
CA VAL A 270 6.76 -15.41 -7.73
C VAL A 270 6.00 -16.27 -8.74
N ARG A 271 6.67 -17.18 -9.46
CA ARG A 271 6.00 -18.12 -10.37
C ARG A 271 4.93 -18.96 -9.66
N GLN A 272 5.26 -19.48 -8.49
CA GLN A 272 4.34 -20.28 -7.69
C GLN A 272 3.13 -19.47 -7.21
N PHE A 273 3.33 -18.22 -6.78
CA PHE A 273 2.27 -17.32 -6.37
C PHE A 273 1.24 -17.08 -7.48
N PHE A 274 1.69 -16.77 -8.71
CA PHE A 274 0.79 -16.58 -9.85
C PHE A 274 0.08 -17.88 -10.24
N ALA A 275 0.77 -19.03 -10.17
CA ALA A 275 0.16 -20.34 -10.42
C ALA A 275 -0.88 -20.77 -9.37
N TRP A 276 -0.81 -20.26 -8.14
CA TRP A 276 -1.86 -20.47 -7.15
C TRP A 276 -3.11 -19.64 -7.41
N LEU A 277 -2.91 -18.42 -7.93
CA LEU A 277 -3.96 -17.42 -8.07
C LEU A 277 -4.76 -17.58 -9.37
N TYR A 278 -4.10 -17.97 -10.46
CA TYR A 278 -4.71 -18.16 -11.78
C TYR A 278 -4.57 -19.60 -12.23
N ALA A 279 -5.64 -20.16 -12.80
CA ALA A 279 -5.67 -21.57 -13.20
C ALA A 279 -4.86 -21.81 -14.49
N ASP A 280 -4.83 -20.82 -15.39
CA ASP A 280 -4.07 -20.86 -16.63
C ASP A 280 -3.07 -19.69 -16.70
N LYS A 281 -1.87 -19.94 -17.26
CA LYS A 281 -0.87 -18.90 -17.53
C LYS A 281 -1.40 -17.83 -18.49
N THR A 282 -2.37 -18.14 -19.35
CA THR A 282 -3.01 -17.14 -20.23
C THR A 282 -3.87 -16.12 -19.48
N GLU A 283 -4.23 -16.41 -18.23
CA GLU A 283 -4.99 -15.49 -17.37
C GLU A 283 -4.08 -14.56 -16.56
N TYR A 284 -2.75 -14.73 -16.65
CA TYR A 284 -1.82 -13.87 -15.94
C TYR A 284 -1.94 -12.42 -16.44
N PRO A 285 -2.02 -11.42 -15.53
CA PRO A 285 -2.15 -10.04 -15.95
C PRO A 285 -0.94 -9.57 -16.76
N GLU A 286 -1.18 -9.06 -17.98
CA GLU A 286 -0.12 -8.61 -18.89
C GLU A 286 0.82 -7.58 -18.25
N TRP A 287 0.29 -6.70 -17.40
CA TRP A 287 1.08 -5.69 -16.69
C TRP A 287 2.09 -6.32 -15.72
N ALA A 288 1.72 -7.42 -15.05
CA ALA A 288 2.57 -8.12 -14.10
C ALA A 288 3.64 -8.92 -14.85
N VAL A 289 3.25 -9.63 -15.92
CA VAL A 289 4.19 -10.34 -16.81
C VAL A 289 5.24 -9.37 -17.37
N GLY A 290 4.81 -8.21 -17.88
CA GLY A 290 5.70 -7.20 -18.43
C GLY A 290 6.65 -6.62 -17.38
N ALA A 291 6.15 -6.27 -16.19
CA ALA A 291 6.96 -5.71 -15.12
C ALA A 291 8.01 -6.70 -14.60
N LEU A 292 7.60 -7.94 -14.34
CA LEU A 292 8.48 -9.00 -13.82
C LEU A 292 9.55 -9.41 -14.83
N LYS A 293 9.19 -9.50 -16.13
CA LYS A 293 10.16 -9.75 -17.20
C LYS A 293 11.24 -8.66 -17.26
N GLY A 294 10.88 -7.41 -16.99
CA GLY A 294 11.81 -6.28 -16.90
C GLY A 294 12.88 -6.42 -15.81
N VAL A 295 12.64 -7.26 -14.80
CA VAL A 295 13.57 -7.57 -13.71
C VAL A 295 14.01 -9.05 -13.72
N ASN A 296 14.03 -9.67 -14.89
CA ASN A 296 14.50 -11.05 -15.13
C ASN A 296 13.71 -12.14 -14.39
N ILE A 297 12.41 -11.93 -14.15
CA ILE A 297 11.49 -12.97 -13.65
C ILE A 297 10.49 -13.28 -14.76
N ASP A 298 10.69 -14.39 -15.46
CA ASP A 298 9.77 -14.86 -16.48
C ASP A 298 8.69 -15.77 -15.86
N LEU A 299 7.42 -15.39 -16.03
CA LEU A 299 6.27 -16.18 -15.58
C LEU A 299 5.87 -17.30 -16.56
N SER A 300 6.40 -17.27 -17.78
CA SER A 300 6.12 -18.30 -18.79
C SER A 300 6.94 -19.57 -18.60
N GLU A 301 8.06 -19.50 -17.89
CA GLU A 301 8.92 -20.64 -17.49
C GLU A 301 8.21 -21.66 -16.59
#